data_AF-A0AAU5I124-F1
#
_entry.id   AF-A0AAU5I124-F1
#
_cell.length_a   1.000
_cell.length_b   1.000
_cell.length_c   1.000
_cell.angle_alpha   90.00
_cell.angle_beta   90.00
_cell.angle_gamma   90.00
#
_symmetry.space_group_name_H-M   'P 1'
#
loop_
_entity.id
_entity.type
_entity.pdbx_description
1 polymer ?
#
loop_
_entity_poly.entity_id
_entity_poly.type
_entity_poly.pdbx_seq_one_letter_code
_entity_poly.pdbx_strand_id
1 'polypeptide(L)'
;MHPLPRSLEPASGESLVSYLLRLGHRLSLPPLQLIRAAGWTDRVQATHIPGSLLLDLTGPEAQGFARLTRQTAEEVSALTLKQWRDRYPPIAWSSVPGAGPKRPDPWLFVGSPRYCPSCLAGDGTPAQQLHGGPWHKLWHLPIVFSCVEHQTYLEASCPHCGQPRAISGRLIERANDHSLHPAQCRWTIDTSTQKRKSRACGGRLDQRVTTDPGRQPHPTPGILRFQQSLLAHLEPPTPATDASEYFTDLRLATALIGLTWPVGQHLLDTTLSRYVTAYLHSTSENFGTSKGLQHHRLRDVPPRDPIACAGLLRAAHSLLETSDLSEHLSQLVHTPGERPTRTPWVRIYARHENSCSRRFRDAAEPLTRTYRKIGGPQGLRAPLRDDYRPEHIPAYLEPDWHERYFAPIAGIAPKVLRRTAAVRLVQWAIGGPLDEAATYLGIAPDRVRFRSNTDFQRWERAGRNPAEFERVLRELSAELRAPHRPLIDYQRRREALRDWALPPDEWDALVSELPPIPGPIRPAVGDRKRQDASVFIWVQVTQGEHLFAPRPIEAEQAQDVQREWALRRNTTWYNLVRPDTFRHYADLRKLLAEYAQQLARDIDSGAGR
;
A
#
# COMPACT_ATOMS: atom_id res chain seq x y z
N MET A 1 -27.81 -37.42 -2.13
CA MET A 1 -28.53 -36.55 -3.10
C MET A 1 -28.75 -37.35 -4.36
N HIS A 2 -29.99 -37.43 -4.86
CA HIS A 2 -30.27 -38.06 -6.15
C HIS A 2 -30.01 -37.06 -7.30
N PRO A 3 -29.50 -37.51 -8.46
CA PRO A 3 -29.32 -36.65 -9.62
C PRO A 3 -30.63 -36.00 -10.07
N LEU A 4 -30.55 -34.81 -10.66
CA LEU A 4 -31.73 -34.18 -11.27
C LEU A 4 -32.29 -35.06 -12.40
N PRO A 5 -33.62 -35.07 -12.58
CA PRO A 5 -34.26 -35.88 -13.60
C PRO A 5 -33.93 -35.41 -15.03
N ARG A 6 -33.64 -34.11 -15.21
CA ARG A 6 -33.22 -33.49 -16.47
C ARG A 6 -32.06 -32.53 -16.18
N SER A 7 -30.90 -32.75 -16.80
CA SER A 7 -29.73 -31.87 -16.71
C SER A 7 -29.45 -31.22 -18.07
N LEU A 8 -28.48 -30.30 -18.12
CA LEU A 8 -27.98 -29.69 -19.35
C LEU A 8 -26.48 -29.99 -19.52
N GLU A 9 -26.05 -30.11 -20.77
CA GLU A 9 -24.63 -30.07 -21.09
C GLU A 9 -24.15 -28.61 -21.01
N PRO A 10 -23.04 -28.33 -20.30
CA PRO A 10 -22.44 -27.00 -20.30
C PRO A 10 -22.02 -26.59 -21.71
N ALA A 11 -22.33 -25.36 -22.08
CA ALA A 11 -21.78 -24.80 -23.32
C ALA A 11 -20.31 -24.37 -23.14
N SER A 12 -19.58 -24.27 -24.24
CA SER A 12 -18.18 -23.83 -24.19
C SER A 12 -18.04 -22.42 -23.61
N GLY A 13 -17.15 -22.27 -22.62
CA GLY A 13 -16.90 -20.99 -21.94
C GLY A 13 -18.06 -20.48 -21.07
N GLU A 14 -19.08 -21.32 -20.83
CA GLU A 14 -20.25 -20.97 -20.03
C GLU A 14 -19.88 -20.63 -18.57
N SER A 15 -20.56 -19.65 -18.00
CA SER A 15 -20.45 -19.30 -16.58
C SER A 15 -21.40 -20.11 -15.70
N LEU A 16 -21.05 -20.24 -14.41
CA LEU A 16 -21.92 -20.85 -13.41
C LEU A 16 -23.29 -20.16 -13.33
N VAL A 17 -23.29 -18.84 -13.51
CA VAL A 17 -24.53 -18.04 -13.58
C VAL A 17 -25.39 -18.46 -14.75
N SER A 18 -24.82 -18.53 -15.95
CA SER A 18 -25.53 -19.00 -17.15
C SER A 18 -26.13 -20.38 -16.95
N TYR A 19 -25.31 -21.32 -16.47
CA TYR A 19 -25.71 -22.71 -16.31
C TYR A 19 -26.87 -22.84 -15.34
N LEU A 20 -26.82 -22.14 -14.19
CA LEU A 20 -27.92 -22.10 -13.22
C LEU A 20 -29.20 -21.48 -13.79
N LEU A 21 -29.08 -20.42 -14.60
CA LEU A 21 -30.24 -19.79 -15.24
C LEU A 21 -30.90 -20.73 -16.27
N ARG A 22 -30.11 -21.36 -17.15
CA ARG A 22 -30.61 -22.27 -18.19
C ARG A 22 -31.18 -23.56 -17.59
N LEU A 23 -30.50 -24.13 -16.60
CA LEU A 23 -30.98 -25.33 -15.89
C LEU A 23 -32.25 -25.03 -15.09
N GLY A 24 -32.29 -23.87 -14.40
CA GLY A 24 -33.46 -23.42 -13.67
C GLY A 24 -34.66 -23.23 -14.58
N HIS A 25 -34.47 -22.58 -15.72
CA HIS A 25 -35.52 -22.40 -16.72
C HIS A 25 -36.03 -23.75 -17.26
N ARG A 26 -35.13 -24.69 -17.60
CA ARG A 26 -35.51 -26.03 -18.08
C ARG A 26 -36.31 -26.83 -17.06
N LEU A 27 -36.02 -26.66 -15.77
CA LEU A 27 -36.68 -27.36 -14.67
C LEU A 27 -37.86 -26.58 -14.06
N SER A 28 -38.11 -25.36 -14.53
CA SER A 28 -39.02 -24.40 -13.90
C SER A 28 -38.72 -24.18 -12.41
N LEU A 29 -37.43 -24.19 -12.05
CA LEU A 29 -36.93 -23.96 -10.70
C LEU A 29 -36.16 -22.65 -10.62
N PRO A 30 -36.28 -21.89 -9.52
CA PRO A 30 -35.48 -20.70 -9.34
C PRO A 30 -34.01 -21.06 -9.06
N PRO A 31 -33.03 -20.26 -9.55
CA PRO A 31 -31.62 -20.50 -9.31
C PRO A 31 -31.24 -20.73 -7.85
N LEU A 32 -31.88 -20.01 -6.91
CA LEU A 32 -31.63 -20.19 -5.48
C LEU A 32 -31.99 -21.60 -4.98
N GLN A 33 -33.03 -22.22 -5.56
CA GLN A 33 -33.44 -23.58 -5.18
C GLN A 33 -32.48 -24.63 -5.73
N LEU A 34 -31.90 -24.44 -6.91
CA LEU A 34 -30.84 -25.30 -7.43
C LEU A 34 -29.60 -25.28 -6.52
N ILE A 35 -29.21 -24.10 -6.04
CA ILE A 35 -28.09 -23.94 -5.11
C ILE A 35 -28.39 -24.61 -3.76
N ARG A 36 -29.60 -24.48 -3.24
CA ARG A 36 -30.02 -25.19 -2.02
C ARG A 36 -29.99 -26.71 -2.22
N ALA A 37 -30.45 -27.20 -3.38
CA ALA A 37 -30.38 -28.62 -3.72
C ALA A 37 -28.93 -29.13 -3.86
N ALA A 38 -27.99 -28.26 -4.24
CA ALA A 38 -26.56 -28.56 -4.29
C ALA A 38 -25.88 -28.62 -2.92
N GLY A 39 -26.59 -28.26 -1.85
CA GLY A 39 -26.07 -28.29 -0.47
C GLY A 39 -25.17 -27.10 -0.12
N TRP A 40 -25.20 -26.00 -0.87
CA TRP A 40 -24.36 -24.82 -0.60
C TRP A 40 -24.98 -23.88 0.46
N THR A 41 -25.75 -24.42 1.40
CA THR A 41 -26.60 -23.66 2.34
C THR A 41 -25.82 -22.74 3.26
N ASP A 42 -24.61 -23.12 3.66
CA ASP A 42 -23.78 -22.37 4.62
C ASP A 42 -23.24 -21.05 4.04
N ARG A 43 -23.23 -20.91 2.70
CA ARG A 43 -22.80 -19.70 1.99
C ARG A 43 -23.95 -18.78 1.60
N VAL A 44 -25.19 -19.25 1.69
CA VAL A 44 -26.36 -18.57 1.16
C VAL A 44 -27.12 -17.90 2.29
N GLN A 45 -27.13 -16.56 2.32
CA GLN A 45 -28.09 -15.83 3.14
C GLN A 45 -29.48 -15.98 2.52
N ALA A 46 -30.54 -15.95 3.33
CA ALA A 46 -31.91 -16.41 3.03
C ALA A 46 -32.50 -16.07 1.63
N THR A 47 -32.02 -15.02 0.94
CA THR A 47 -32.53 -14.56 -0.36
C THR A 47 -31.45 -14.23 -1.42
N HIS A 48 -30.16 -14.48 -1.17
CA HIS A 48 -29.07 -14.02 -2.04
C HIS A 48 -28.00 -15.09 -2.33
N ILE A 49 -27.54 -15.13 -3.58
CA ILE A 49 -26.43 -15.96 -4.01
C ILE A 49 -25.13 -15.14 -3.95
N PRO A 50 -24.14 -15.53 -3.11
CA PRO A 50 -22.92 -14.75 -2.97
C PRO A 50 -22.06 -14.79 -4.23
N GLY A 51 -21.45 -13.64 -4.55
CA GLY A 51 -20.56 -13.50 -5.70
C GLY A 51 -19.33 -14.40 -5.65
N SER A 52 -18.91 -14.86 -4.46
CA SER A 52 -17.75 -15.75 -4.29
C SER A 52 -17.90 -17.10 -4.99
N LEU A 53 -19.13 -17.58 -5.22
CA LEU A 53 -19.38 -18.85 -5.93
C LEU A 53 -18.93 -18.80 -7.40
N LEU A 54 -18.88 -17.62 -8.01
CA LEU A 54 -18.34 -17.44 -9.35
C LEU A 54 -16.80 -17.55 -9.37
N LEU A 55 -16.15 -17.22 -8.26
CA LEU A 55 -14.68 -17.22 -8.18
C LEU A 55 -14.13 -18.64 -8.06
N ASP A 56 -14.70 -19.43 -7.14
CA ASP A 56 -14.31 -20.82 -6.92
C ASP A 56 -15.37 -21.58 -6.12
N LEU A 57 -15.42 -22.88 -6.38
CA LEU A 57 -16.16 -23.86 -5.61
C LEU A 57 -15.14 -24.75 -4.87
N THR A 58 -15.39 -25.00 -3.59
CA THR A 58 -14.61 -25.98 -2.83
C THR A 58 -14.77 -27.37 -3.44
N GLY A 59 -13.80 -28.27 -3.21
CA GLY A 59 -13.87 -29.65 -3.71
C GLY A 59 -15.20 -30.35 -3.39
N PRO A 60 -15.68 -30.31 -2.14
CA PRO A 60 -16.99 -30.88 -1.79
C PRO A 60 -18.17 -30.23 -2.51
N GLU A 61 -18.18 -28.91 -2.68
CA GLU A 61 -19.23 -28.18 -3.40
C GLU A 61 -19.29 -28.57 -4.88
N ALA A 62 -18.12 -28.62 -5.54
CA ALA A 62 -18.00 -29.02 -6.94
C ALA A 62 -18.44 -30.47 -7.14
N GLN A 63 -18.01 -31.40 -6.27
CA GLN A 63 -18.43 -32.80 -6.33
C GLN A 63 -19.93 -32.98 -6.04
N GLY A 64 -20.49 -32.23 -5.10
CA GLY A 64 -21.92 -32.25 -4.78
C GLY A 64 -22.76 -31.82 -5.98
N PHE A 65 -22.39 -30.71 -6.62
CA PHE A 65 -23.09 -30.21 -7.79
C PHE A 65 -22.89 -31.10 -9.01
N ALA A 66 -21.68 -31.63 -9.21
CA ALA A 66 -21.36 -32.59 -10.27
C ALA A 66 -22.28 -33.83 -10.22
N ARG A 67 -22.48 -34.41 -9.02
CA ARG A 67 -23.45 -35.51 -8.81
C ARG A 67 -24.89 -35.10 -9.11
N LEU A 68 -25.27 -33.88 -8.73
CA LEU A 68 -26.62 -33.35 -8.96
C LEU A 68 -26.90 -33.15 -10.46
N THR A 69 -25.92 -32.69 -11.23
CA THR A 69 -26.04 -32.34 -12.65
C THR A 69 -25.55 -33.43 -13.61
N ARG A 70 -25.05 -34.56 -13.10
CA ARG A 70 -24.42 -35.65 -13.88
C ARG A 70 -23.23 -35.15 -14.70
N GLN A 71 -22.42 -34.30 -14.09
CA GLN A 71 -21.16 -33.78 -14.63
C GLN A 71 -20.00 -34.29 -13.80
N THR A 72 -18.78 -34.00 -14.25
CA THR A 72 -17.55 -34.16 -13.48
C THR A 72 -17.30 -32.93 -12.60
N ALA A 73 -16.48 -33.08 -11.56
CA ALA A 73 -16.07 -31.94 -10.73
C ALA A 73 -15.25 -30.91 -11.52
N GLU A 74 -14.54 -31.35 -12.56
CA GLU A 74 -13.75 -30.51 -13.45
C GLU A 74 -14.64 -29.64 -14.34
N GLU A 75 -15.67 -30.22 -14.98
CA GLU A 75 -16.67 -29.47 -15.76
C GLU A 75 -17.38 -28.43 -14.90
N VAL A 76 -17.77 -28.79 -13.67
CA VAL A 76 -18.39 -27.86 -12.72
C VAL A 76 -17.42 -26.74 -12.33
N SER A 77 -16.15 -27.08 -12.06
CA SER A 77 -15.12 -26.08 -11.75
C SER A 77 -14.85 -25.17 -12.95
N ALA A 78 -14.96 -25.68 -14.19
CA ALA A 78 -14.79 -24.91 -15.42
C ALA A 78 -15.91 -23.87 -15.63
N LEU A 79 -17.05 -23.97 -14.94
CA LEU A 79 -18.08 -22.91 -14.93
C LEU A 79 -17.66 -21.68 -14.09
N THR A 80 -16.62 -21.79 -13.27
CA THR A 80 -16.10 -20.72 -12.41
C THR A 80 -14.90 -19.99 -13.04
N LEU A 81 -14.43 -18.94 -12.38
CA LEU A 81 -13.22 -18.21 -12.77
C LEU A 81 -11.92 -18.87 -12.24
N LYS A 82 -11.99 -19.99 -11.52
CA LYS A 82 -10.85 -20.63 -10.84
C LYS A 82 -9.65 -20.87 -11.76
N GLN A 83 -9.89 -21.27 -13.02
CA GLN A 83 -8.84 -21.60 -13.98
C GLN A 83 -7.88 -20.43 -14.28
N TRP A 84 -8.32 -19.18 -14.07
CA TRP A 84 -7.51 -17.99 -14.30
C TRP A 84 -6.99 -17.37 -13.00
N ARG A 85 -7.16 -18.04 -11.84
CA ARG A 85 -6.73 -17.50 -10.54
C ARG A 85 -5.27 -17.08 -10.53
N ASP A 86 -4.38 -17.92 -11.05
CA ASP A 86 -2.94 -17.70 -11.00
C ASP A 86 -2.43 -16.80 -12.13
N ARG A 87 -3.33 -16.45 -13.08
CA ARG A 87 -3.01 -15.65 -14.27
C ARG A 87 -3.61 -14.25 -14.21
N TYR A 88 -4.77 -14.09 -13.59
CA TYR A 88 -5.49 -12.83 -13.47
C TYR A 88 -5.68 -12.47 -11.99
N PRO A 89 -4.79 -11.64 -11.42
CA PRO A 89 -4.68 -11.40 -9.98
C PRO A 89 -5.96 -10.96 -9.25
N PRO A 90 -6.88 -10.16 -9.86
CA PRO A 90 -8.14 -9.80 -9.20
C PRO A 90 -8.96 -11.00 -8.71
N ILE A 91 -8.87 -12.17 -9.36
CA ILE A 91 -9.53 -13.40 -8.90
C ILE A 91 -8.87 -13.91 -7.61
N ALA A 92 -7.53 -13.98 -7.58
CA ALA A 92 -6.79 -14.42 -6.41
C ALA A 92 -7.02 -13.49 -5.20
N TRP A 93 -6.94 -12.17 -5.39
CA TRP A 93 -7.16 -11.18 -4.31
C TRP A 93 -8.57 -11.23 -3.73
N SER A 94 -9.55 -11.59 -4.55
CA SER A 94 -10.94 -11.76 -4.13
C SER A 94 -11.20 -13.11 -3.45
N SER A 95 -10.26 -14.06 -3.52
CA SER A 95 -10.39 -15.42 -2.96
C SER A 95 -9.78 -15.57 -1.55
N VAL A 96 -9.05 -14.59 -1.03
CA VAL A 96 -8.33 -14.71 0.26
C VAL A 96 -9.27 -14.62 1.47
N PRO A 97 -9.31 -15.65 2.34
CA PRO A 97 -10.12 -15.64 3.57
C PRO A 97 -9.76 -14.46 4.48
N GLY A 98 -10.76 -13.78 5.03
CA GLY A 98 -10.56 -12.75 6.05
C GLY A 98 -11.88 -12.44 6.75
N ALA A 99 -11.80 -11.90 7.97
CA ALA A 99 -12.97 -11.62 8.81
C ALA A 99 -13.83 -10.48 8.23
N GLY A 100 -14.89 -10.81 7.49
CA GLY A 100 -15.95 -9.89 7.07
C GLY A 100 -16.45 -10.10 5.63
N PRO A 101 -17.64 -9.57 5.27
CA PRO A 101 -18.17 -9.63 3.91
C PRO A 101 -17.33 -8.74 2.96
N LYS A 102 -16.29 -9.33 2.35
CA LYS A 102 -15.46 -8.64 1.35
C LYS A 102 -16.24 -8.51 0.03
N ARG A 103 -16.32 -7.30 -0.50
CA ARG A 103 -16.76 -7.09 -1.90
C ARG A 103 -15.66 -7.63 -2.83
N PRO A 104 -16.01 -8.27 -3.96
CA PRO A 104 -15.04 -8.63 -4.99
C PRO A 104 -14.22 -7.43 -5.44
N ASP A 105 -12.99 -7.68 -5.89
CA ASP A 105 -12.13 -6.65 -6.48
C ASP A 105 -12.86 -5.90 -7.61
N PRO A 106 -12.73 -4.57 -7.72
CA PRO A 106 -13.42 -3.79 -8.75
C PRO A 106 -13.09 -4.18 -10.20
N TRP A 107 -11.99 -4.92 -10.42
CA TRP A 107 -11.64 -5.52 -11.71
C TRP A 107 -12.35 -6.85 -11.98
N LEU A 108 -13.50 -7.07 -11.33
CA LEU A 108 -14.43 -8.18 -11.56
C LEU A 108 -15.87 -7.68 -11.60
N PHE A 109 -16.57 -7.90 -12.71
CA PHE A 109 -17.99 -7.57 -12.88
C PHE A 109 -18.89 -8.70 -12.39
N VAL A 110 -18.78 -9.00 -11.09
CA VAL A 110 -19.62 -10.01 -10.43
C VAL A 110 -21.09 -9.56 -10.45
N GLY A 111 -21.98 -10.46 -10.84
CA GLY A 111 -23.43 -10.22 -10.90
C GLY A 111 -23.95 -9.32 -12.00
N SER A 112 -23.05 -8.80 -12.83
CA SER A 112 -23.38 -7.84 -13.86
C SER A 112 -22.35 -7.88 -14.98
N PRO A 113 -22.13 -9.05 -15.60
CA PRO A 113 -21.19 -9.17 -16.70
C PRO A 113 -21.65 -8.32 -17.89
N ARG A 114 -20.71 -7.98 -18.77
CA ARG A 114 -21.06 -7.52 -20.11
C ARG A 114 -21.66 -8.70 -20.90
N TYR A 115 -22.22 -8.46 -22.08
CA TYR A 115 -22.76 -9.54 -22.89
C TYR A 115 -22.74 -9.24 -24.39
N CYS A 116 -22.75 -10.30 -25.19
CA CYS A 116 -23.01 -10.20 -26.61
C CYS A 116 -24.45 -10.66 -26.88
N PRO A 117 -25.34 -9.80 -27.43
CA PRO A 117 -26.70 -10.20 -27.76
C PRO A 117 -26.76 -11.43 -28.68
N SER A 118 -25.84 -11.53 -29.65
CA SER A 118 -25.79 -12.65 -30.60
C SER A 118 -25.41 -13.98 -29.94
N CYS A 119 -24.41 -13.99 -29.06
CA CYS A 119 -24.10 -15.21 -28.27
C CYS A 119 -25.27 -15.60 -27.36
N LEU A 120 -26.01 -14.64 -26.79
CA LEU A 120 -27.18 -14.94 -25.95
C LEU A 120 -28.39 -15.46 -26.74
N ALA A 121 -28.52 -15.10 -28.02
CA ALA A 121 -29.54 -15.65 -28.90
C ALA A 121 -29.30 -17.15 -29.17
N GLY A 122 -28.04 -17.58 -29.05
CA GLY A 122 -27.62 -18.97 -29.16
C GLY A 122 -27.18 -19.36 -30.57
N ASP A 123 -26.62 -20.56 -30.66
CA ASP A 123 -26.06 -21.16 -31.88
C ASP A 123 -27.12 -21.86 -32.77
N GLY A 124 -28.39 -21.74 -32.42
CA GLY A 124 -29.50 -22.38 -33.15
C GLY A 124 -29.74 -23.84 -32.77
N THR A 125 -28.99 -24.45 -31.85
CA THR A 125 -29.32 -25.77 -31.31
C THR A 125 -30.66 -25.75 -30.56
N PRO A 126 -31.45 -26.86 -30.54
CA PRO A 126 -32.76 -26.88 -29.89
C PRO A 126 -32.72 -26.46 -28.41
N ALA A 127 -31.66 -26.83 -27.69
CA ALA A 127 -31.47 -26.45 -26.30
C ALA A 127 -31.28 -24.94 -26.13
N GLN A 128 -30.50 -24.30 -27.02
CA GLN A 128 -30.27 -22.85 -26.96
C GLN A 128 -31.43 -22.04 -27.54
N GLN A 129 -32.18 -22.57 -28.51
CA GLN A 129 -33.43 -21.94 -28.97
C GLN A 129 -34.46 -21.83 -27.84
N LEU A 130 -34.56 -22.86 -26.99
CA LEU A 130 -35.55 -22.92 -25.90
C LEU A 130 -35.09 -22.23 -24.61
N HIS A 131 -33.79 -22.16 -24.35
CA HIS A 131 -33.24 -21.71 -23.07
C HIS A 131 -32.24 -20.56 -23.21
N GLY A 132 -32.03 -20.04 -24.42
CA GLY A 132 -31.00 -19.06 -24.74
C GLY A 132 -29.61 -19.68 -24.85
N GLY A 133 -28.73 -18.95 -25.53
CA GLY A 133 -27.31 -19.21 -25.55
C GLY A 133 -26.63 -18.89 -24.21
N PRO A 134 -25.35 -19.26 -24.06
CA PRO A 134 -24.64 -19.14 -22.80
C PRO A 134 -24.19 -17.71 -22.50
N TRP A 135 -24.21 -17.34 -21.22
CA TRP A 135 -23.40 -16.22 -20.73
C TRP A 135 -21.97 -16.69 -20.49
N HIS A 136 -21.02 -16.11 -21.22
CA HIS A 136 -19.61 -16.48 -21.09
C HIS A 136 -19.00 -15.96 -19.80
N LYS A 137 -18.22 -16.82 -19.12
CA LYS A 137 -17.52 -16.46 -17.88
C LYS A 137 -16.48 -15.36 -18.06
N LEU A 138 -15.89 -15.26 -19.26
CA LEU A 138 -14.97 -14.19 -19.66
C LEU A 138 -15.58 -12.79 -19.52
N TRP A 139 -16.90 -12.64 -19.71
CA TRP A 139 -17.55 -11.33 -19.68
C TRP A 139 -17.67 -10.71 -18.28
N HIS A 140 -17.28 -11.47 -17.24
CA HIS A 140 -17.08 -10.94 -15.90
C HIS A 140 -15.73 -10.21 -15.74
N LEU A 141 -14.82 -10.34 -16.71
CA LEU A 141 -13.52 -9.69 -16.70
C LEU A 141 -13.58 -8.38 -17.50
N PRO A 142 -13.24 -7.21 -16.90
CA PRO A 142 -13.28 -5.92 -17.60
C PRO A 142 -12.35 -5.84 -18.83
N ILE A 143 -11.28 -6.65 -18.84
CA ILE A 143 -10.38 -6.82 -20.00
C ILE A 143 -11.08 -7.44 -21.23
N VAL A 144 -12.32 -7.91 -21.09
CA VAL A 144 -13.15 -8.39 -22.19
C VAL A 144 -14.22 -7.34 -22.48
N PHE A 145 -13.97 -6.55 -23.52
CA PHE A 145 -14.82 -5.44 -23.96
C PHE A 145 -15.44 -5.68 -25.34
N SER A 146 -14.96 -6.67 -26.10
CA SER A 146 -15.50 -7.05 -27.40
C SER A 146 -15.72 -8.56 -27.52
N CYS A 147 -16.73 -8.93 -28.30
CA CYS A 147 -16.96 -10.30 -28.73
C CYS A 147 -16.13 -10.55 -29.99
N VAL A 148 -15.16 -11.45 -29.90
CA VAL A 148 -14.28 -11.79 -31.03
C VAL A 148 -14.99 -12.62 -32.10
N GLU A 149 -15.97 -13.43 -31.70
CA GLU A 149 -16.79 -14.25 -32.60
C GLU A 149 -17.72 -13.39 -33.46
N HIS A 150 -18.42 -12.44 -32.83
CA HIS A 150 -19.40 -11.57 -33.49
C HIS A 150 -18.87 -10.18 -33.84
N GLN A 151 -17.58 -9.95 -33.64
CA GLN A 151 -16.84 -8.72 -33.98
C GLN A 151 -17.55 -7.41 -33.56
N THR A 152 -18.09 -7.39 -32.35
CA THR A 152 -18.85 -6.27 -31.80
C THR A 152 -18.36 -5.91 -30.41
N TYR A 153 -18.51 -4.66 -29.99
CA TYR A 153 -18.38 -4.34 -28.56
C TYR A 153 -19.48 -5.06 -27.77
N LEU A 154 -19.16 -5.45 -26.53
CA LEU A 154 -20.12 -6.09 -25.63
C LEU A 154 -21.03 -5.04 -25.00
N GLU A 155 -22.30 -5.36 -24.84
CA GLU A 155 -23.25 -4.53 -24.12
C GLU A 155 -23.01 -4.58 -22.60
N ALA A 156 -23.06 -3.42 -21.95
CA ALA A 156 -22.84 -3.29 -20.51
C ALA A 156 -24.13 -3.00 -19.71
N SER A 157 -25.24 -2.71 -20.41
CA SER A 157 -26.53 -2.37 -19.81
C SER A 157 -27.69 -2.95 -20.61
N CYS A 158 -28.81 -3.17 -19.93
CA CYS A 158 -30.08 -3.54 -20.56
C CYS A 158 -30.60 -2.36 -21.40
N PRO A 159 -30.91 -2.56 -22.69
CA PRO A 159 -31.40 -1.48 -23.54
C PRO A 159 -32.80 -0.97 -23.15
N HIS A 160 -33.57 -1.77 -22.39
CA HIS A 160 -34.92 -1.38 -21.97
C HIS A 160 -34.97 -0.54 -20.68
N CYS A 161 -34.06 -0.79 -19.72
CA CYS A 161 -34.09 -0.11 -18.41
C CYS A 161 -32.78 0.60 -18.04
N GLY A 162 -31.72 0.46 -18.83
CA GLY A 162 -30.42 1.06 -18.59
C GLY A 162 -29.65 0.52 -17.37
N GLN A 163 -30.11 -0.57 -16.75
CA GLN A 163 -29.42 -1.22 -15.64
C GLN A 163 -28.40 -2.26 -16.14
N PRO A 164 -27.31 -2.56 -15.40
CA PRO A 164 -26.90 -1.93 -14.16
C PRO A 164 -26.21 -0.58 -14.35
N ARG A 165 -26.56 0.41 -13.52
CA ARG A 165 -25.75 1.63 -13.35
C ARG A 165 -24.56 1.47 -12.40
N ALA A 166 -24.58 0.44 -11.54
CA ALA A 166 -23.53 0.15 -10.56
C ALA A 166 -23.30 -1.36 -10.41
N ILE A 167 -22.18 -1.77 -9.79
CA ILE A 167 -21.90 -3.18 -9.46
C ILE A 167 -22.80 -3.63 -8.32
N SER A 168 -23.54 -4.73 -8.54
CA SER A 168 -24.29 -5.40 -7.48
C SER A 168 -23.36 -6.27 -6.64
N GLY A 169 -23.62 -6.38 -5.33
CA GLY A 169 -23.09 -7.50 -4.53
C GLY A 169 -23.77 -8.85 -4.84
N ARG A 170 -24.87 -8.76 -5.60
CA ARG A 170 -25.58 -9.75 -6.40
C ARG A 170 -24.73 -10.78 -7.14
N LEU A 171 -24.91 -12.11 -7.05
CA LEU A 171 -24.47 -12.96 -8.19
C LEU A 171 -25.56 -13.06 -9.25
N ILE A 172 -26.82 -13.21 -8.83
CA ILE A 172 -27.99 -13.24 -9.71
C ILE A 172 -29.06 -12.34 -9.10
N GLU A 173 -29.49 -11.31 -9.83
CA GLU A 173 -30.66 -10.53 -9.43
C GLU A 173 -31.93 -11.36 -9.53
N ARG A 174 -32.82 -11.22 -8.54
CA ARG A 174 -34.05 -12.02 -8.43
C ARG A 174 -33.79 -13.53 -8.55
N ALA A 175 -32.81 -14.04 -7.80
CA ALA A 175 -32.45 -15.46 -7.80
C ALA A 175 -33.60 -16.43 -7.41
N ASN A 176 -34.68 -15.92 -6.82
CA ASN A 176 -35.90 -16.67 -6.49
C ASN A 176 -36.95 -16.68 -7.61
N ASP A 177 -36.68 -16.02 -8.74
CA ASP A 177 -37.63 -15.84 -9.84
C ASP A 177 -37.39 -16.86 -10.96
N HIS A 178 -38.30 -17.81 -11.10
CA HIS A 178 -38.24 -18.90 -12.08
C HIS A 178 -39.01 -18.60 -13.37
N SER A 179 -39.77 -17.51 -13.45
CA SER A 179 -40.63 -17.22 -14.61
C SER A 179 -39.90 -16.49 -15.74
N LEU A 180 -38.67 -16.05 -15.51
CA LEU A 180 -37.88 -15.30 -16.49
C LEU A 180 -36.99 -16.23 -17.31
N HIS A 181 -36.98 -16.02 -18.62
CA HIS A 181 -36.04 -16.63 -19.55
C HIS A 181 -34.58 -16.26 -19.20
N PRO A 182 -33.57 -17.12 -19.47
CA PRO A 182 -32.17 -16.83 -19.14
C PRO A 182 -31.61 -15.57 -19.82
N ALA A 183 -32.11 -15.21 -20.99
CA ALA A 183 -31.75 -13.99 -21.72
C ALA A 183 -32.59 -12.75 -21.34
N GLN A 184 -33.45 -12.81 -20.32
CA GLN A 184 -34.23 -11.66 -19.87
C GLN A 184 -33.57 -10.89 -18.74
N CYS A 185 -33.71 -9.56 -18.78
CA CYS A 185 -33.23 -8.65 -17.76
C CYS A 185 -33.93 -8.90 -16.41
N ARG A 186 -33.14 -9.22 -15.39
CA ARG A 186 -33.61 -9.54 -14.03
C ARG A 186 -33.62 -8.35 -13.08
N TRP A 187 -33.20 -7.17 -13.54
CA TRP A 187 -33.20 -5.96 -12.73
C TRP A 187 -34.63 -5.53 -12.39
N THR A 188 -34.82 -5.13 -11.14
CA THR A 188 -36.10 -4.62 -10.66
C THR A 188 -36.32 -3.20 -11.16
N ILE A 189 -37.53 -2.91 -11.65
CA ILE A 189 -37.99 -1.57 -12.00
C ILE A 189 -39.20 -1.22 -11.11
N ASP A 190 -39.19 -0.02 -10.53
CA ASP A 190 -40.30 0.47 -9.72
C ASP A 190 -41.44 0.94 -10.63
N THR A 191 -42.66 0.45 -10.36
CA THR A 191 -43.89 0.98 -10.96
C THR A 191 -44.42 2.09 -10.06
N SER A 192 -44.63 3.28 -10.62
CA SER A 192 -45.07 4.50 -9.91
C SER A 192 -46.47 4.40 -9.26
N THR A 193 -47.18 3.29 -9.42
CA THR A 193 -48.52 3.10 -8.87
C THR A 193 -48.47 2.41 -7.51
N GLN A 194 -49.12 3.03 -6.52
CA GLN A 194 -49.25 2.56 -5.16
C GLN A 194 -49.71 1.10 -5.07
N LYS A 195 -48.77 0.17 -4.85
CA LYS A 195 -48.84 -1.06 -4.02
C LYS A 195 -47.67 -2.00 -4.35
N ARG A 196 -46.57 -1.86 -3.60
CA ARG A 196 -45.59 -2.90 -3.15
C ARG A 196 -45.38 -4.19 -3.99
N LYS A 197 -45.34 -4.14 -5.33
CA LYS A 197 -44.87 -5.28 -6.14
C LYS A 197 -43.87 -4.81 -7.19
N SER A 198 -42.62 -4.73 -6.77
CA SER A 198 -41.49 -4.44 -7.64
C SER A 198 -41.34 -5.56 -8.70
N ARG A 199 -41.44 -5.22 -9.99
CA ARG A 199 -41.39 -6.20 -11.10
C ARG A 199 -40.00 -6.29 -11.72
N ALA A 200 -39.68 -7.43 -12.32
CA ALA A 200 -38.50 -7.52 -13.18
C ALA A 200 -38.68 -6.67 -14.45
N CYS A 201 -37.59 -6.15 -14.99
CA CYS A 201 -37.59 -5.47 -16.28
C CYS A 201 -38.05 -6.40 -17.41
N GLY A 202 -37.58 -7.65 -17.43
CA GLY A 202 -38.02 -8.67 -18.40
C GLY A 202 -37.61 -8.42 -19.85
N GLY A 203 -36.91 -7.33 -20.15
CA GLY A 203 -36.42 -7.01 -21.49
C GLY A 203 -35.46 -8.09 -22.01
N ARG A 204 -35.57 -8.43 -23.30
CA ARG A 204 -34.76 -9.47 -23.95
C ARG A 204 -33.38 -8.89 -24.30
N LEU A 205 -32.33 -9.48 -23.74
CA LEU A 205 -30.93 -9.05 -23.89
C LEU A 205 -30.25 -9.68 -25.11
N ASP A 206 -30.83 -10.74 -25.64
CA ASP A 206 -30.45 -11.42 -26.87
C ASP A 206 -31.01 -10.76 -28.14
N GLN A 207 -31.90 -9.76 -27.97
CA GLN A 207 -32.41 -8.96 -29.07
C GLN A 207 -31.56 -7.68 -29.20
N ARG A 208 -30.92 -7.50 -30.36
CA ARG A 208 -30.27 -6.23 -30.68
C ARG A 208 -31.36 -5.18 -30.85
N VAL A 209 -31.25 -4.07 -30.12
CA VAL A 209 -32.06 -2.90 -30.46
C VAL A 209 -31.52 -2.34 -31.76
N THR A 210 -32.39 -2.23 -32.76
CA THR A 210 -32.16 -1.51 -34.02
C THR A 210 -31.96 -0.02 -33.71
N THR A 211 -30.79 0.29 -33.16
CA THR A 211 -30.22 1.63 -33.26
C THR A 211 -29.61 1.76 -34.65
N ASP A 212 -29.68 2.96 -35.22
CA ASP A 212 -29.17 3.27 -36.54
C ASP A 212 -27.74 2.71 -36.72
N PRO A 213 -27.51 1.74 -37.64
CA PRO A 213 -26.23 1.04 -37.79
C PRO A 213 -25.04 1.97 -37.99
N GLY A 214 -25.26 3.19 -38.49
CA GLY A 214 -24.22 4.22 -38.64
C GLY A 214 -23.79 4.90 -37.35
N ARG A 215 -24.45 4.64 -36.21
CA ARG A 215 -24.29 5.42 -34.97
C ARG A 215 -23.57 4.69 -33.84
N GLN A 216 -23.54 3.36 -33.84
CA GLN A 216 -22.72 2.60 -32.87
C GLN A 216 -21.34 2.29 -33.47
N PRO A 217 -20.25 2.65 -32.79
CA PRO A 217 -18.92 2.34 -33.30
C PRO A 217 -18.66 0.84 -33.22
N HIS A 218 -18.09 0.27 -34.28
CA HIS A 218 -17.61 -1.11 -34.29
C HIS A 218 -16.14 -1.18 -33.86
N PRO A 219 -15.70 -2.30 -33.26
CA PRO A 219 -14.29 -2.47 -32.93
C PRO A 219 -13.46 -2.57 -34.21
N THR A 220 -12.40 -1.77 -34.30
CA THR A 220 -11.48 -1.83 -35.44
C THR A 220 -10.70 -3.16 -35.42
N PRO A 221 -10.12 -3.60 -36.56
CA PRO A 221 -9.28 -4.80 -36.59
C PRO A 221 -8.11 -4.74 -35.59
N GLY A 222 -7.57 -3.55 -35.30
CA GLY A 222 -6.55 -3.36 -34.27
C GLY A 222 -7.06 -3.63 -32.86
N ILE A 223 -8.28 -3.20 -32.54
CA ILE A 223 -8.92 -3.44 -31.24
C ILE A 223 -9.31 -4.91 -31.06
N LEU A 224 -9.77 -5.59 -32.12
CA LEU A 224 -10.04 -7.02 -32.09
C LEU A 224 -8.77 -7.85 -31.86
N ARG A 225 -7.67 -7.53 -32.55
CA ARG A 225 -6.35 -8.15 -32.30
C ARG A 225 -5.88 -7.92 -30.87
N PHE A 226 -6.06 -6.70 -30.35
CA PHE A 226 -5.74 -6.40 -28.96
C PHE A 226 -6.60 -7.23 -27.98
N GLN A 227 -7.91 -7.36 -28.21
CA GLN A 227 -8.77 -8.22 -27.41
C GLN A 227 -8.28 -9.69 -27.42
N GLN A 228 -7.91 -10.21 -28.60
CA GLN A 228 -7.36 -11.57 -28.73
C GLN A 228 -6.04 -11.73 -27.98
N SER A 229 -5.15 -10.73 -28.04
CA SER A 229 -3.89 -10.73 -27.27
C SER A 229 -4.15 -10.80 -25.77
N LEU A 230 -5.11 -10.02 -25.25
CA LEU A 230 -5.48 -10.09 -23.84
C LEU A 230 -6.00 -11.48 -23.44
N LEU A 231 -6.80 -12.12 -24.31
CA LEU A 231 -7.29 -13.47 -24.06
C LEU A 231 -6.17 -14.51 -24.12
N ALA A 232 -5.18 -14.34 -25.00
CA ALA A 232 -4.03 -15.23 -25.09
C ALA A 232 -3.16 -15.24 -23.81
N HIS A 233 -3.10 -14.13 -23.06
CA HIS A 233 -2.42 -14.12 -21.75
C HIS A 233 -3.14 -14.96 -20.68
N LEU A 234 -4.44 -15.20 -20.83
CA LEU A 234 -5.21 -16.04 -19.89
C LEU A 234 -5.03 -17.54 -20.11
N GLU A 235 -4.42 -17.94 -21.23
CA GLU A 235 -4.26 -19.34 -21.63
C GLU A 235 -2.75 -19.69 -21.82
N PRO A 236 -2.36 -20.97 -21.78
CA PRO A 236 -1.02 -21.41 -22.19
C PRO A 236 -0.75 -21.04 -23.68
N PRO A 237 0.51 -20.76 -24.10
CA PRO A 237 1.78 -21.11 -23.44
C PRO A 237 2.35 -20.05 -22.49
N THR A 238 1.71 -18.88 -22.37
CA THR A 238 2.20 -17.81 -21.47
C THR A 238 2.39 -18.36 -20.06
N PRO A 239 3.53 -18.16 -19.38
CA PRO A 239 3.68 -18.53 -17.98
C PRO A 239 2.67 -17.78 -17.10
N ALA A 240 2.18 -18.43 -16.05
CA ALA A 240 1.16 -17.82 -15.19
C ALA A 240 1.67 -16.56 -14.46
N THR A 241 2.95 -16.58 -14.06
CA THR A 241 3.65 -15.43 -13.48
C THR A 241 3.63 -14.22 -14.41
N ASP A 242 3.99 -14.44 -15.68
CA ASP A 242 4.13 -13.37 -16.67
C ASP A 242 2.77 -12.77 -17.00
N ALA A 243 1.73 -13.61 -17.11
CA ALA A 243 0.35 -13.15 -17.26
C ALA A 243 -0.12 -12.32 -16.05
N SER A 244 0.18 -12.80 -14.84
CA SER A 244 -0.17 -12.11 -13.59
C SER A 244 0.51 -10.74 -13.49
N GLU A 245 1.80 -10.66 -13.81
CA GLU A 245 2.55 -9.40 -13.84
C GLU A 245 1.99 -8.47 -14.91
N TYR A 246 1.75 -8.96 -16.13
CA TYR A 246 1.18 -8.18 -17.23
C TYR A 246 -0.16 -7.54 -16.87
N PHE A 247 -1.10 -8.29 -16.28
CA PHE A 247 -2.40 -7.72 -15.89
C PHE A 247 -2.30 -6.75 -14.73
N THR A 248 -1.31 -6.91 -13.84
CA THR A 248 -1.03 -5.94 -12.78
C THR A 248 -0.48 -4.64 -13.36
N ASP A 249 0.49 -4.72 -14.27
CA ASP A 249 1.07 -3.58 -14.97
C ASP A 249 -0.01 -2.84 -15.77
N LEU A 250 -0.86 -3.57 -16.49
CA LEU A 250 -1.98 -3.02 -17.26
C LEU A 250 -2.95 -2.24 -16.37
N ARG A 251 -3.26 -2.77 -15.18
CA ARG A 251 -4.10 -2.09 -14.17
C ARG A 251 -3.45 -0.80 -13.66
N LEU A 252 -2.16 -0.84 -13.35
CA LEU A 252 -1.41 0.32 -12.85
C LEU A 252 -1.27 1.44 -13.89
N ALA A 253 -0.98 1.07 -15.15
CA ALA A 253 -0.93 1.99 -16.28
C ALA A 253 -2.32 2.58 -16.59
N THR A 254 -3.36 1.76 -16.57
CA THR A 254 -4.76 2.20 -16.74
C THR A 254 -5.15 3.23 -15.68
N ALA A 255 -4.79 2.99 -14.41
CA ALA A 255 -5.06 3.93 -13.33
C ALA A 255 -4.26 5.24 -13.49
N LEU A 256 -3.00 5.17 -13.93
CA LEU A 256 -2.16 6.36 -14.15
C LEU A 256 -2.73 7.25 -15.26
N ILE A 257 -2.98 6.68 -16.43
CA ILE A 257 -3.58 7.39 -17.58
C ILE A 257 -4.95 7.92 -17.18
N GLY A 258 -5.73 7.07 -16.50
CA GLY A 258 -7.00 7.43 -15.91
C GLY A 258 -6.89 8.67 -15.07
N LEU A 259 -5.91 8.78 -14.15
CA LEU A 259 -5.68 9.90 -13.20
C LEU A 259 -5.15 11.18 -13.83
N THR A 260 -4.37 11.04 -14.88
CA THR A 260 -3.62 12.13 -15.52
C THR A 260 -4.30 12.64 -16.80
N TRP A 261 -5.50 12.14 -17.12
CA TRP A 261 -6.28 12.59 -18.27
C TRP A 261 -6.50 14.12 -18.26
N PRO A 262 -6.31 14.83 -19.40
CA PRO A 262 -6.16 14.33 -20.77
C PRO A 262 -4.71 14.09 -21.25
N VAL A 263 -3.68 14.05 -20.40
CA VAL A 263 -2.27 13.92 -20.85
C VAL A 263 -2.06 12.69 -21.74
N GLY A 264 -2.64 11.54 -21.38
CA GLY A 264 -2.55 10.30 -22.15
C GLY A 264 -3.44 10.24 -23.42
N GLN A 265 -4.10 11.34 -23.80
CA GLN A 265 -5.01 11.36 -24.96
C GLN A 265 -4.31 11.02 -26.28
N HIS A 266 -3.04 11.39 -26.42
CA HIS A 266 -2.22 11.13 -27.61
C HIS A 266 -2.00 9.63 -27.87
N LEU A 267 -2.26 8.76 -26.90
CA LEU A 267 -2.14 7.30 -27.03
C LEU A 267 -3.34 6.66 -27.76
N LEU A 268 -4.37 7.44 -28.11
CA LEU A 268 -5.63 6.97 -28.65
C LEU A 268 -6.06 7.68 -29.93
N ASP A 269 -6.85 6.97 -30.75
CA ASP A 269 -7.56 7.59 -31.86
C ASP A 269 -8.68 8.52 -31.36
N THR A 270 -9.17 9.38 -32.26
CA THR A 270 -10.21 10.39 -31.97
C THR A 270 -11.50 9.76 -31.43
N THR A 271 -11.87 8.58 -31.89
CA THR A 271 -13.11 7.91 -31.47
C THR A 271 -13.00 7.44 -30.03
N LEU A 272 -11.98 6.63 -29.72
CA LEU A 272 -11.75 6.09 -28.37
C LEU A 272 -11.50 7.21 -27.35
N SER A 273 -10.72 8.23 -27.73
CA SER A 273 -10.49 9.41 -26.89
C SER A 273 -11.81 10.09 -26.47
N ARG A 274 -12.77 10.24 -27.39
CA ARG A 274 -14.08 10.84 -27.09
C ARG A 274 -14.85 10.04 -26.04
N TYR A 275 -14.85 8.71 -26.14
CA TYR A 275 -15.53 7.84 -25.16
C TYR A 275 -14.84 7.85 -23.80
N VAL A 276 -13.51 7.80 -23.77
CA VAL A 276 -12.73 7.89 -22.53
C VAL A 276 -12.96 9.24 -21.84
N THR A 277 -12.92 10.33 -22.60
CA THR A 277 -13.19 11.69 -22.10
C THR A 277 -14.59 11.80 -21.52
N ALA A 278 -15.63 11.35 -22.24
CA ALA A 278 -17.00 11.36 -21.75
C ALA A 278 -17.19 10.54 -20.46
N TYR A 279 -16.57 9.35 -20.40
CA TYR A 279 -16.60 8.51 -19.20
C TYR A 279 -15.96 9.21 -17.99
N LEU A 280 -14.77 9.78 -18.16
CA LEU A 280 -14.04 10.43 -17.07
C LEU A 280 -14.74 11.71 -16.59
N HIS A 281 -15.35 12.50 -17.49
CA HIS A 281 -16.16 13.67 -17.11
C HIS A 281 -17.42 13.28 -16.33
N SER A 282 -18.21 12.33 -16.83
CA SER A 282 -19.43 11.86 -16.14
C SER A 282 -19.13 11.28 -14.76
N THR A 283 -17.96 10.69 -14.60
CA THR A 283 -17.49 10.18 -13.31
C THR A 283 -17.14 11.35 -12.38
N SER A 284 -16.46 12.39 -12.87
CA SER A 284 -16.09 13.60 -12.10
C SER A 284 -17.29 14.39 -11.57
N GLU A 285 -18.33 14.61 -12.39
CA GLU A 285 -19.52 15.41 -12.02
C GLU A 285 -20.34 14.76 -10.89
N ASN A 286 -20.43 13.43 -10.88
CA ASN A 286 -21.15 12.67 -9.86
C ASN A 286 -20.50 12.75 -8.46
N PHE A 287 -19.26 13.26 -8.33
CA PHE A 287 -18.59 13.45 -7.04
C PHE A 287 -18.87 14.80 -6.35
N GLY A 288 -19.46 15.78 -7.06
CA GLY A 288 -19.65 17.13 -6.54
C GLY A 288 -20.67 17.28 -5.40
N THR A 289 -21.49 16.27 -5.10
CA THR A 289 -22.71 16.42 -4.29
C THR A 289 -22.70 15.72 -2.92
N SER A 290 -21.67 14.95 -2.54
CA SER A 290 -21.66 14.27 -1.23
C SER A 290 -20.24 14.07 -0.63
N LYS A 291 -19.98 14.73 0.51
CA LYS A 291 -18.70 14.68 1.26
C LYS A 291 -18.43 13.35 2.02
N GLY A 292 -19.09 12.21 1.74
CA GLY A 292 -19.20 11.09 2.71
C GLY A 292 -18.39 9.80 2.50
N LEU A 293 -17.79 9.55 1.32
CA LEU A 293 -16.95 8.36 1.02
C LEU A 293 -15.60 8.79 0.41
N GLN A 294 -15.03 9.89 0.89
CA GLN A 294 -13.90 10.61 0.29
C GLN A 294 -12.70 9.66 -0.02
N HIS A 295 -12.33 9.58 -1.30
CA HIS A 295 -11.29 8.72 -1.91
C HIS A 295 -11.63 7.25 -2.24
N HIS A 296 -12.86 6.75 -2.07
CA HIS A 296 -13.11 5.29 -1.94
C HIS A 296 -12.56 4.34 -3.04
N ARG A 297 -12.28 4.86 -4.24
CA ARG A 297 -11.93 4.19 -5.51
C ARG A 297 -11.28 5.23 -6.46
N LEU A 298 -10.15 5.85 -6.10
CA LEU A 298 -9.50 6.93 -6.86
C LEU A 298 -8.94 6.51 -8.25
N ARG A 299 -9.83 6.11 -9.16
CA ARG A 299 -9.63 5.67 -10.56
C ARG A 299 -9.07 4.26 -10.78
N ASP A 300 -8.92 3.44 -9.75
CA ASP A 300 -8.61 2.00 -9.89
C ASP A 300 -9.87 1.14 -10.11
N VAL A 301 -10.76 1.58 -11.01
CA VAL A 301 -11.97 0.85 -11.43
C VAL A 301 -12.10 0.98 -12.94
N PRO A 302 -12.17 -0.12 -13.69
CA PRO A 302 -12.29 -0.06 -15.13
C PRO A 302 -13.67 0.45 -15.55
N PRO A 303 -13.78 1.18 -16.68
CA PRO A 303 -15.07 1.64 -17.19
C PRO A 303 -16.03 0.48 -17.43
N ARG A 304 -17.31 0.68 -17.09
CA ARG A 304 -18.37 -0.25 -17.50
C ARG A 304 -18.58 -0.23 -19.01
N ASP A 305 -18.61 0.97 -19.57
CA ASP A 305 -18.72 1.20 -21.00
C ASP A 305 -17.60 0.44 -21.72
N PRO A 306 -17.93 -0.46 -22.66
CA PRO A 306 -16.96 -1.30 -23.35
C PRO A 306 -15.95 -0.48 -24.16
N ILE A 307 -16.38 0.63 -24.76
CA ILE A 307 -15.56 1.42 -25.70
C ILE A 307 -14.56 2.28 -24.92
N ALA A 308 -15.00 2.95 -23.85
CA ALA A 308 -14.11 3.67 -22.95
C ALA A 308 -13.12 2.72 -22.26
N CYS A 309 -13.56 1.51 -21.90
CA CYS A 309 -12.69 0.49 -21.33
C CYS A 309 -11.64 0.01 -22.33
N ALA A 310 -12.05 -0.27 -23.58
CA ALA A 310 -11.14 -0.62 -24.67
C ALA A 310 -10.10 0.48 -24.90
N GLY A 311 -10.52 1.74 -24.92
CA GLY A 311 -9.63 2.90 -25.03
C GLY A 311 -8.59 2.96 -23.92
N LEU A 312 -9.00 2.96 -22.65
CA LEU A 312 -8.04 3.03 -21.55
C LEU A 312 -7.07 1.84 -21.51
N LEU A 313 -7.57 0.62 -21.73
CA LEU A 313 -6.71 -0.57 -21.77
C LEU A 313 -5.75 -0.55 -22.96
N ARG A 314 -6.20 -0.06 -24.13
CA ARG A 314 -5.34 0.06 -25.31
C ARG A 314 -4.23 1.08 -25.09
N ALA A 315 -4.55 2.23 -24.49
CA ALA A 315 -3.56 3.25 -24.14
C ALA A 315 -2.55 2.71 -23.12
N ALA A 316 -3.03 2.02 -22.09
CA ALA A 316 -2.17 1.38 -21.09
C ALA A 316 -1.25 0.33 -21.71
N HIS A 317 -1.78 -0.51 -22.61
CA HIS A 317 -0.96 -1.49 -23.33
C HIS A 317 0.09 -0.80 -24.21
N SER A 318 -0.28 0.24 -24.98
CA SER A 318 0.69 1.01 -25.78
C SER A 318 1.82 1.60 -24.94
N LEU A 319 1.51 2.13 -23.75
CA LEU A 319 2.50 2.65 -22.81
C LEU A 319 3.46 1.57 -22.31
N LEU A 320 2.96 0.35 -22.06
CA LEU A 320 3.77 -0.78 -21.59
C LEU A 320 4.68 -1.36 -22.68
N GLU A 321 4.32 -1.22 -23.96
CA GLU A 321 5.14 -1.69 -25.08
C GLU A 321 6.33 -0.76 -25.40
N THR A 322 6.35 0.47 -24.89
CA THR A 322 7.42 1.44 -25.20
C THR A 322 8.76 1.08 -24.55
N SER A 323 9.87 1.14 -25.29
CA SER A 323 11.24 0.90 -24.76
C SER A 323 11.53 1.75 -23.51
N ASP A 324 11.21 3.04 -23.57
CA ASP A 324 11.53 4.04 -22.55
C ASP A 324 10.37 4.27 -21.58
N LEU A 325 9.92 3.18 -20.93
CA LEU A 325 8.80 3.20 -19.99
C LEU A 325 9.01 4.23 -18.87
N SER A 326 10.23 4.35 -18.33
CA SER A 326 10.54 5.31 -17.26
C SER A 326 10.29 6.76 -17.68
N GLU A 327 10.63 7.12 -18.91
CA GLU A 327 10.44 8.48 -19.42
C GLU A 327 8.94 8.78 -19.59
N HIS A 328 8.19 7.87 -20.19
CA HIS A 328 6.76 8.06 -20.43
C HIS A 328 5.96 8.10 -19.12
N LEU A 329 6.31 7.26 -18.14
CA LEU A 329 5.72 7.34 -16.81
C LEU A 329 6.03 8.68 -16.14
N SER A 330 7.25 9.21 -16.30
CA SER A 330 7.62 10.50 -15.74
C SER A 330 6.75 11.61 -16.33
N GLN A 331 6.55 11.65 -17.65
CA GLN A 331 5.73 12.66 -18.31
C GLN A 331 4.28 12.65 -17.81
N LEU A 332 3.72 11.48 -17.51
CA LEU A 332 2.37 11.36 -16.96
C LEU A 332 2.28 11.81 -15.49
N VAL A 333 3.30 11.52 -14.66
CA VAL A 333 3.27 11.80 -13.21
C VAL A 333 3.56 13.27 -12.88
N HIS A 334 4.28 13.99 -13.73
CA HIS A 334 4.66 15.39 -13.48
C HIS A 334 3.49 16.35 -13.71
N THR A 335 2.61 16.50 -12.72
CA THR A 335 1.70 17.65 -12.63
C THR A 335 2.40 18.81 -11.91
N PRO A 336 2.44 20.03 -12.49
CA PRO A 336 3.08 21.18 -11.83
C PRO A 336 2.47 21.46 -10.44
N GLY A 337 3.31 21.48 -9.39
CA GLY A 337 2.93 21.95 -8.06
C GLY A 337 2.62 20.89 -6.99
N GLU A 338 2.55 19.59 -7.31
CA GLU A 338 2.38 18.52 -6.31
C GLU A 338 3.67 17.72 -6.07
N ARG A 339 3.95 17.37 -4.80
CA ARG A 339 5.07 16.45 -4.47
C ARG A 339 4.73 15.03 -4.99
N PRO A 340 5.60 14.38 -5.78
CA PRO A 340 5.33 13.07 -6.41
C PRO A 340 4.86 11.99 -5.42
N THR A 341 5.39 11.99 -4.19
CA THR A 341 5.08 10.99 -3.16
C THR A 341 3.66 11.07 -2.58
N ARG A 342 2.83 12.04 -2.97
CA ARG A 342 1.48 12.23 -2.42
C ARG A 342 0.35 12.00 -3.42
N THR A 343 0.65 11.65 -4.68
CA THR A 343 -0.40 11.48 -5.68
C THR A 343 -1.27 10.24 -5.39
N PRO A 344 -2.57 10.26 -5.79
CA PRO A 344 -3.44 9.09 -5.71
C PRO A 344 -2.85 7.83 -6.35
N TRP A 345 -2.07 7.98 -7.42
CA TRP A 345 -1.46 6.87 -8.14
C TRP A 345 -0.39 6.16 -7.32
N VAL A 346 0.46 6.88 -6.58
CA VAL A 346 1.48 6.25 -5.69
C VAL A 346 0.82 5.33 -4.67
N ARG A 347 -0.36 5.68 -4.15
CA ARG A 347 -1.12 4.82 -3.24
C ARG A 347 -1.67 3.56 -3.93
N ILE A 348 -2.03 3.65 -5.21
CA ILE A 348 -2.47 2.49 -5.99
C ILE A 348 -1.28 1.59 -6.27
N TYR A 349 -0.16 2.15 -6.73
CA TYR A 349 1.09 1.44 -6.97
C TYR A 349 1.58 0.68 -5.73
N ALA A 350 1.63 1.33 -4.57
CA ALA A 350 2.09 0.70 -3.33
C ALA A 350 1.27 -0.54 -2.92
N ARG A 351 -0.01 -0.64 -3.32
CA ARG A 351 -0.85 -1.84 -3.05
C ARG A 351 -0.51 -3.03 -3.94
N HIS A 352 0.06 -2.78 -5.11
CA HIS A 352 0.29 -3.78 -6.16
C HIS A 352 1.77 -3.96 -6.52
N GLU A 353 2.67 -3.22 -5.87
CA GLU A 353 4.11 -3.22 -6.15
C GLU A 353 4.70 -4.64 -6.19
N ASN A 354 4.29 -5.53 -5.29
CA ASN A 354 4.82 -6.89 -5.22
C ASN A 354 4.35 -7.81 -6.35
N SER A 355 3.34 -7.41 -7.10
CA SER A 355 2.69 -8.22 -8.15
C SER A 355 2.95 -7.68 -9.55
N CYS A 356 3.60 -6.52 -9.68
CA CYS A 356 3.93 -5.91 -10.97
C CYS A 356 5.31 -6.36 -11.46
N SER A 357 5.54 -6.29 -12.77
CA SER A 357 6.76 -6.77 -13.39
C SER A 357 7.98 -6.01 -12.87
N ARG A 358 9.15 -6.64 -12.94
CA ARG A 358 10.42 -5.98 -12.59
C ARG A 358 10.62 -4.69 -13.42
N ARG A 359 10.33 -4.74 -14.72
CA ARG A 359 10.47 -3.59 -15.62
C ARG A 359 9.58 -2.42 -15.19
N PHE A 360 8.33 -2.68 -14.82
CA PHE A 360 7.43 -1.64 -14.33
C PHE A 360 7.90 -1.06 -12.98
N ARG A 361 8.36 -1.91 -12.05
CA ARG A 361 8.91 -1.48 -10.76
C ARG A 361 10.12 -0.57 -10.92
N ASP A 362 11.08 -0.98 -11.74
CA ASP A 362 12.32 -0.23 -11.97
C ASP A 362 12.02 1.15 -12.59
N ALA A 363 11.01 1.24 -13.48
CA ALA A 363 10.56 2.48 -14.09
C ALA A 363 9.74 3.38 -13.13
N ALA A 364 8.96 2.79 -12.21
CA ALA A 364 8.10 3.51 -11.28
C ALA A 364 8.81 3.94 -9.98
N GLU A 365 9.89 3.27 -9.58
CA GLU A 365 10.59 3.53 -8.32
C GLU A 365 11.05 5.01 -8.18
N PRO A 366 11.71 5.63 -9.18
CA PRO A 366 12.15 7.02 -9.09
C PRO A 366 11.00 8.03 -8.96
N LEU A 367 9.81 7.67 -9.46
CA LEU A 367 8.64 8.54 -9.49
C LEU A 367 7.81 8.47 -8.20
N THR A 368 7.92 7.35 -7.48
CA THR A 368 7.07 7.03 -6.33
C THR A 368 7.78 7.26 -4.99
N ARG A 369 9.12 7.29 -4.97
CA ARG A 369 9.93 7.35 -3.74
C ARG A 369 10.96 8.49 -3.78
N THR A 370 11.22 9.08 -2.61
CA THR A 370 12.35 10.02 -2.42
C THR A 370 13.69 9.34 -2.16
N TYR A 371 13.71 8.00 -2.06
CA TYR A 371 14.91 7.21 -1.76
C TYR A 371 14.81 5.80 -2.34
N ARG A 372 15.97 5.23 -2.70
CA ARG A 372 16.14 3.86 -3.20
C ARG A 372 15.99 2.85 -2.06
N LYS A 373 15.51 1.62 -2.34
CA LYS A 373 15.50 0.49 -1.38
C LYS A 373 16.49 -0.60 -1.80
N ILE A 374 17.03 -1.36 -0.83
CA ILE A 374 17.87 -2.56 -1.05
C ILE A 374 17.15 -3.77 -0.45
N GLY A 375 17.16 -4.91 -1.15
CA GLY A 375 16.53 -6.15 -0.69
C GLY A 375 15.06 -6.32 -1.09
N GLY A 376 14.61 -5.58 -2.11
CA GLY A 376 13.27 -5.73 -2.68
C GLY A 376 12.20 -4.83 -2.05
N PRO A 377 10.91 -5.19 -2.15
CA PRO A 377 9.79 -4.27 -1.85
C PRO A 377 9.61 -3.92 -0.36
N GLN A 378 9.89 -4.88 0.54
CA GLN A 378 10.07 -4.64 1.98
C GLN A 378 11.53 -4.34 2.37
N GLY A 379 12.38 -4.17 1.36
CA GLY A 379 13.78 -3.86 1.52
C GLY A 379 14.00 -2.60 2.34
N LEU A 380 15.10 -2.58 3.07
CA LEU A 380 15.53 -1.43 3.84
C LEU A 380 15.81 -0.26 2.89
N ARG A 381 15.65 0.97 3.39
CA ARG A 381 16.13 2.15 2.66
C ARG A 381 17.59 1.91 2.33
N ALA A 382 17.97 2.07 1.06
CA ALA A 382 19.38 1.99 0.68
C ALA A 382 20.16 3.06 1.45
N PRO A 383 21.42 2.81 1.83
CA PRO A 383 22.36 3.88 2.09
C PRO A 383 22.23 4.91 0.98
N LEU A 384 21.94 6.16 1.37
CA LEU A 384 21.97 7.26 0.42
C LEU A 384 23.42 7.56 0.02
N ARG A 385 24.37 7.18 0.88
CA ARG A 385 25.79 7.47 0.80
C ARG A 385 26.63 6.34 1.40
N ASP A 386 27.77 6.08 0.79
CA ASP A 386 28.84 5.18 1.25
C ASP A 386 30.19 5.91 1.41
N ASP A 387 30.18 7.25 1.25
CA ASP A 387 31.36 8.12 1.19
C ASP A 387 31.79 8.71 2.55
N TYR A 388 31.06 8.42 3.62
CA TYR A 388 31.47 8.66 5.00
C TYR A 388 30.94 7.53 5.90
N ARG A 389 31.61 7.32 7.03
CA ARG A 389 31.28 6.20 7.91
C ARG A 389 30.45 6.61 9.12
N PRO A 390 29.49 5.78 9.57
CA PRO A 390 28.55 6.12 10.64
C PRO A 390 29.20 6.13 12.04
N GLU A 391 30.37 5.52 12.23
CA GLU A 391 31.04 5.47 13.55
C GLU A 391 31.50 6.85 14.00
N HIS A 392 31.76 7.76 13.05
CA HIS A 392 32.19 9.13 13.31
C HIS A 392 31.04 10.10 13.62
N ILE A 393 29.81 9.60 13.75
CA ILE A 393 28.64 10.43 14.07
C ILE A 393 28.35 10.35 15.57
N PRO A 394 28.37 11.49 16.30
CA PRO A 394 27.95 11.53 17.69
C PRO A 394 26.43 11.39 17.80
N ALA A 395 25.95 10.81 18.91
CA ALA A 395 24.51 10.66 19.14
C ALA A 395 23.79 12.02 19.32
N TYR A 396 24.54 13.04 19.72
CA TYR A 396 24.14 14.43 19.78
C TYR A 396 25.20 15.28 19.06
N LEU A 397 24.86 15.83 17.88
CA LEU A 397 25.82 16.60 17.05
C LEU A 397 26.59 17.62 17.88
N GLU A 398 27.88 17.82 17.61
CA GLU A 398 28.74 18.74 18.34
C GLU A 398 28.23 20.20 18.32
N PRO A 399 28.51 21.02 19.35
CA PRO A 399 28.11 22.42 19.38
C PRO A 399 28.61 23.22 18.17
N ASP A 400 29.87 23.02 17.79
CA ASP A 400 30.49 23.69 16.63
C ASP A 400 29.76 23.36 15.32
N TRP A 401 29.48 22.07 15.07
CA TRP A 401 28.69 21.66 13.91
C TRP A 401 27.28 22.26 13.92
N HIS A 402 26.64 22.30 15.08
CA HIS A 402 25.34 22.95 15.20
C HIS A 402 25.41 24.45 14.89
N GLU A 403 26.40 25.17 15.43
CA GLU A 403 26.56 26.60 15.23
C GLU A 403 26.89 26.96 13.78
N ARG A 404 27.80 26.22 13.13
CA ARG A 404 28.21 26.49 11.74
C ARG A 404 27.13 26.13 10.72
N TYR A 405 26.46 24.99 10.90
CA TYR A 405 25.56 24.44 9.87
C TYR A 405 24.08 24.67 10.18
N PHE A 406 23.67 24.50 11.43
CA PHE A 406 22.26 24.40 11.81
C PHE A 406 21.70 25.66 12.48
N ALA A 407 22.53 26.60 12.93
CA ALA A 407 22.10 27.86 13.56
C ALA A 407 21.09 28.69 12.75
N PRO A 408 21.15 28.73 11.39
CA PRO A 408 20.14 29.44 10.59
C PRO A 408 18.73 28.84 10.69
N ILE A 409 18.59 27.58 11.12
CA ILE A 409 17.30 26.87 11.16
C ILE A 409 16.52 27.28 12.43
N ALA A 410 15.59 28.22 12.27
CA ALA A 410 14.74 28.71 13.35
C ALA A 410 13.42 27.93 13.53
N GLY A 411 12.81 28.05 14.72
CA GLY A 411 11.47 27.52 15.02
C GLY A 411 11.45 26.07 15.50
N ILE A 412 12.61 25.47 15.76
CA ILE A 412 12.76 24.14 16.37
C ILE A 412 13.77 24.22 17.52
N ALA A 413 13.52 23.46 18.59
CA ALA A 413 14.46 23.42 19.70
C ALA A 413 15.81 22.83 19.26
N PRO A 414 16.96 23.47 19.55
CA PRO A 414 18.29 23.01 19.13
C PRO A 414 18.58 21.54 19.49
N LYS A 415 18.09 21.10 20.67
CA LYS A 415 18.20 19.72 21.12
C LYS A 415 17.53 18.72 20.15
N VAL A 416 16.33 19.05 19.69
CA VAL A 416 15.53 18.22 18.78
C VAL A 416 16.21 18.20 17.40
N LEU A 417 16.74 19.34 16.96
CA LEU A 417 17.42 19.49 15.67
C LEU A 417 18.72 18.67 15.62
N ARG A 418 19.60 18.83 16.61
CA ARG A 418 20.89 18.11 16.71
C ARG A 418 20.70 16.59 16.71
N ARG A 419 19.76 16.09 17.52
CA ARG A 419 19.43 14.66 17.55
C ARG A 419 18.89 14.16 16.21
N THR A 420 17.96 14.90 15.61
CA THR A 420 17.35 14.51 14.33
C THR A 420 18.39 14.47 13.22
N ALA A 421 19.31 15.43 13.20
CA ALA A 421 20.38 15.50 12.24
C ALA A 421 21.38 14.33 12.38
N ALA A 422 21.81 14.00 13.61
CA ALA A 422 22.67 12.83 13.87
C ALA A 422 22.04 11.52 13.36
N VAL A 423 20.77 11.27 13.71
CA VAL A 423 20.05 10.06 13.29
C VAL A 423 19.89 10.01 11.76
N ARG A 424 19.65 11.16 11.11
CA ARG A 424 19.54 11.24 9.65
C ARG A 424 20.86 10.97 8.94
N LEU A 425 21.98 11.47 9.45
CA LEU A 425 23.31 11.20 8.89
C LEU A 425 23.67 9.72 9.01
N VAL A 426 23.34 9.07 10.14
CA VAL A 426 23.53 7.62 10.29
C VAL A 426 22.64 6.86 9.31
N GLN A 427 21.35 7.20 9.21
CA GLN A 427 20.44 6.57 8.25
C GLN A 427 20.94 6.72 6.79
N TRP A 428 21.55 7.84 6.45
CA TRP A 428 22.12 8.03 5.11
C TRP A 428 23.32 7.10 4.84
N ALA A 429 24.14 6.82 5.86
CA ALA A 429 25.31 5.95 5.74
C ALA A 429 24.99 4.45 5.80
N ILE A 430 24.05 4.02 6.66
CA ILE A 430 23.73 2.59 6.83
C ILE A 430 22.44 2.16 6.13
N GLY A 431 21.63 3.10 5.67
CA GLY A 431 20.28 2.81 5.17
C GLY A 431 19.29 2.52 6.30
N GLY A 432 18.25 1.75 6.00
CA GLY A 432 17.28 1.29 6.99
C GLY A 432 16.29 2.33 7.52
N PRO A 433 15.37 1.91 8.41
CA PRO A 433 14.44 2.79 9.09
C PRO A 433 15.15 3.68 10.14
N LEU A 434 14.45 4.75 10.56
CA LEU A 434 15.02 5.76 11.48
C LEU A 434 15.25 5.22 12.90
N ASP A 435 14.49 4.21 13.31
CA ASP A 435 14.61 3.54 14.60
C ASP A 435 15.88 2.69 14.68
N GLU A 436 16.27 2.00 13.61
CA GLU A 436 17.56 1.31 13.52
C GLU A 436 18.72 2.31 13.61
N ALA A 437 18.66 3.43 12.87
CA ALA A 437 19.67 4.48 12.95
C ALA A 437 19.73 5.14 14.34
N ALA A 438 18.59 5.29 15.03
CA ALA A 438 18.56 5.78 16.40
C ALA A 438 19.14 4.76 17.39
N THR A 439 18.80 3.49 17.22
CA THR A 439 19.32 2.38 18.05
C THR A 439 20.83 2.25 17.92
N TYR A 440 21.36 2.40 16.71
CA TYR A 440 22.80 2.46 16.43
C TYR A 440 23.51 3.58 17.23
N LEU A 441 22.86 4.72 17.42
CA LEU A 441 23.36 5.83 18.24
C LEU A 441 23.12 5.64 19.75
N GLY A 442 22.58 4.49 20.19
CA GLY A 442 22.21 4.24 21.60
C GLY A 442 20.97 4.99 22.06
N ILE A 443 20.14 5.50 21.14
CA ILE A 443 18.91 6.23 21.43
C ILE A 443 17.76 5.23 21.48
N ALA A 444 17.29 4.91 22.69
CA ALA A 444 16.14 4.02 22.91
C ALA A 444 14.84 4.63 22.31
N PRO A 445 14.28 4.07 21.21
CA PRO A 445 13.19 4.74 20.49
C PRO A 445 11.86 4.77 21.25
N ASP A 446 11.65 3.79 22.12
CA ASP A 446 10.51 3.56 22.97
C ASP A 446 10.48 4.48 24.20
N ARG A 447 11.63 4.72 24.85
CA ARG A 447 11.75 5.53 26.07
C ARG A 447 11.47 7.02 25.87
N VAL A 448 11.69 7.56 24.67
CA VAL A 448 11.55 9.01 24.38
C VAL A 448 10.46 9.30 23.36
N ARG A 449 9.66 8.30 22.97
CA ARG A 449 8.79 8.40 21.78
C ARG A 449 9.57 9.01 20.62
N PHE A 450 10.74 8.44 20.29
CA PHE A 450 11.43 8.70 19.03
C PHE A 450 10.65 8.12 17.84
N ARG A 451 9.38 7.74 18.01
CA ARG A 451 8.44 7.54 16.92
C ARG A 451 8.24 8.87 16.21
N SER A 452 9.05 9.10 15.18
CA SER A 452 8.86 10.16 14.19
C SER A 452 8.52 11.52 14.83
N ASN A 453 9.46 12.00 15.65
CA ASN A 453 9.58 13.31 16.28
C ASN A 453 8.43 14.30 15.93
N THR A 454 7.37 14.31 16.73
CA THR A 454 6.16 15.15 16.53
C THR A 454 6.47 16.63 16.42
N ASP A 455 7.60 17.07 16.97
CA ASP A 455 8.02 18.46 16.96
C ASP A 455 8.76 18.84 15.68
N PHE A 456 9.60 17.94 15.14
CA PHE A 456 10.15 18.09 13.79
C PHE A 456 9.05 17.99 12.73
N GLN A 457 8.11 17.05 12.88
CA GLN A 457 6.94 16.95 12.01
C GLN A 457 6.01 18.16 12.13
N ARG A 458 5.83 18.73 13.33
CA ARG A 458 5.10 20.00 13.52
C ARG A 458 5.82 21.15 12.83
N TRP A 459 7.15 21.22 12.97
CA TRP A 459 7.98 22.22 12.29
C TRP A 459 7.87 22.11 10.75
N GLU A 460 7.94 20.89 10.19
CA GLU A 460 7.72 20.66 8.76
C GLU A 460 6.29 21.05 8.31
N ARG A 461 5.26 20.76 9.13
CA ARG A 461 3.87 21.11 8.82
C ARG A 461 3.58 22.60 8.92
N ALA A 462 4.39 23.37 9.66
CA ALA A 462 4.26 24.81 9.81
C ALA A 462 4.74 25.62 8.58
N GLY A 463 4.99 24.96 7.44
CA GLY A 463 5.34 25.63 6.17
C GLY A 463 6.79 26.07 6.05
N ARG A 464 7.67 25.62 6.96
CA ARG A 464 9.13 25.82 6.84
C ARG A 464 9.72 24.87 5.81
N ASN A 465 10.77 25.29 5.10
CA ASN A 465 11.29 24.59 3.92
C ASN A 465 12.13 23.35 4.31
N PRO A 466 11.65 22.10 4.12
CA PRO A 466 12.43 20.91 4.46
C PRO A 466 13.69 20.75 3.60
N ALA A 467 13.74 21.39 2.43
CA ALA A 467 14.92 21.38 1.56
C ALA A 467 16.11 22.11 2.19
N GLU A 468 15.87 23.07 3.09
CA GLU A 468 16.93 23.77 3.81
C GLU A 468 17.66 22.83 4.78
N PHE A 469 16.91 22.03 5.55
CA PHE A 469 17.49 21.03 6.44
C PHE A 469 18.24 19.94 5.67
N GLU A 470 17.71 19.46 4.54
CA GLU A 470 18.42 18.49 3.70
C GLU A 470 19.68 19.08 3.06
N ARG A 471 19.66 20.34 2.62
CA ARG A 471 20.85 21.04 2.08
C ARG A 471 21.94 21.12 3.14
N VAL A 472 21.61 21.58 4.35
CA VAL A 472 22.55 21.69 5.47
C VAL A 472 23.13 20.33 5.85
N LEU A 473 22.31 19.27 5.87
CA LEU A 473 22.80 17.90 6.08
C LEU A 473 23.79 17.45 5.00
N ARG A 474 23.57 17.82 3.73
CA ARG A 474 24.52 17.52 2.65
C ARG A 474 25.84 18.24 2.85
N GLU A 475 25.83 19.49 3.31
CA GLU A 475 27.04 20.27 3.62
C GLU A 475 27.85 19.62 4.74
N LEU A 476 27.21 19.28 5.87
CA LEU A 476 27.89 18.57 6.96
C LEU A 476 28.40 17.19 6.51
N SER A 477 27.64 16.46 5.71
CA SER A 477 28.12 15.17 5.17
C SER A 477 29.33 15.31 4.23
N ALA A 478 29.52 16.47 3.59
CA ALA A 478 30.70 16.74 2.78
C ALA A 478 31.94 16.97 3.65
N GLU A 479 31.79 17.62 4.82
CA GLU A 479 32.86 17.73 5.84
C GLU A 479 33.22 16.35 6.41
N LEU A 480 32.23 15.49 6.69
CA LEU A 480 32.48 14.11 7.15
C LEU A 480 33.26 13.26 6.13
N ARG A 481 33.09 13.52 4.84
CA ARG A 481 33.82 12.85 3.75
C ARG A 481 35.27 13.32 3.62
N ALA A 482 35.50 14.62 3.76
CA ALA A 482 36.81 15.25 3.62
C ALA A 482 37.13 16.10 4.86
N PRO A 483 37.41 15.45 6.00
CA PRO A 483 37.43 16.13 7.28
C PRO A 483 38.69 16.98 7.42
N HIS A 484 38.53 18.20 7.96
CA HIS A 484 39.66 19.11 8.22
C HIS A 484 40.47 18.72 9.46
N ARG A 485 39.97 17.78 10.26
CA ARG A 485 40.60 17.23 11.47
C ARG A 485 40.39 15.71 11.51
N PRO A 486 41.24 14.93 12.17
CA PRO A 486 40.98 13.52 12.40
C PRO A 486 39.60 13.31 13.04
N LEU A 487 38.80 12.40 12.48
CA LEU A 487 37.47 12.11 13.00
C LEU A 487 37.56 11.25 14.27
N ILE A 488 36.65 11.52 15.20
CA ILE A 488 36.50 10.75 16.44
C ILE A 488 35.63 9.53 16.15
N ASP A 489 36.05 8.35 16.59
CA ASP A 489 35.20 7.16 16.58
C ASP A 489 34.25 7.17 17.79
N TYR A 490 33.10 7.80 17.59
CA TYR A 490 32.07 7.90 18.61
C TYR A 490 31.40 6.55 18.91
N GLN A 491 31.39 5.61 17.97
CA GLN A 491 30.88 4.25 18.24
C GLN A 491 31.78 3.55 19.25
N ARG A 492 33.09 3.54 19.02
CA ARG A 492 34.07 2.94 19.93
C ARG A 492 33.96 3.51 21.34
N ARG A 493 33.82 4.83 21.47
CA ARG A 493 33.61 5.49 22.76
C ARG A 493 32.31 5.07 23.45
N ARG A 494 31.21 4.92 22.71
CA ARG A 494 29.93 4.42 23.26
C ARG A 494 30.01 2.95 23.67
N GLU A 495 30.75 2.13 22.93
CA GLU A 495 30.95 0.71 23.23
C GLU A 495 31.81 0.51 24.47
N ALA A 496 32.94 1.23 24.57
CA ALA A 496 33.82 1.20 25.74
C ALA A 496 33.09 1.63 27.02
N LEU A 497 32.14 2.57 26.90
CA LEU A 497 31.39 3.10 28.03
C LEU A 497 29.97 2.54 28.17
N ARG A 498 29.64 1.40 27.55
CA ARG A 498 28.27 0.86 27.54
C ARG A 498 27.73 0.56 28.94
N ASP A 499 28.54 -0.05 29.79
CA ASP A 499 28.20 -0.46 31.15
C ASP A 499 29.10 0.22 32.20
N TRP A 500 29.76 1.32 31.80
CA TRP A 500 30.76 2.00 32.61
C TRP A 500 30.13 2.96 33.63
N ALA A 501 30.72 3.01 34.81
CA ALA A 501 30.58 4.11 35.75
C ALA A 501 31.93 4.44 36.39
N LEU A 502 32.06 5.65 36.90
CA LEU A 502 33.26 6.12 37.57
C LEU A 502 33.59 5.21 38.77
N PRO A 503 34.80 4.60 38.83
CA PRO A 503 35.19 3.73 39.93
C PRO A 503 35.15 4.45 41.29
N PRO A 504 34.85 3.74 42.40
CA PRO A 504 34.81 4.34 43.73
C PRO A 504 36.12 5.04 44.14
N ASP A 505 37.27 4.40 43.92
CA ASP A 505 38.57 4.95 44.30
C ASP A 505 38.90 6.25 43.56
N GLU A 506 38.59 6.29 42.26
CA GLU A 506 38.79 7.48 41.42
C GLU A 506 37.80 8.59 41.78
N TRP A 507 36.57 8.23 42.18
CA TRP A 507 35.60 9.19 42.69
C TRP A 507 36.05 9.81 44.02
N ASP A 508 36.58 9.01 44.94
CA ASP A 508 37.07 9.49 46.24
C ASP A 508 38.29 10.40 46.06
N ALA A 509 39.18 10.09 45.11
CA ALA A 509 40.28 10.96 44.72
C ALA A 509 39.78 12.32 44.19
N LEU A 510 38.84 12.32 43.24
CA LEU A 510 38.27 13.54 42.67
C LEU A 510 37.53 14.39 43.72
N VAL A 511 36.81 13.76 44.64
CA VAL A 511 36.10 14.48 45.71
C VAL A 511 37.06 15.06 46.73
N SER A 512 38.20 14.41 46.99
CA SER A 512 39.22 14.91 47.92
C SER A 512 39.93 16.17 47.44
N GLU A 513 39.94 16.41 46.12
CA GLU A 513 40.48 17.63 45.49
C GLU A 513 39.52 18.83 45.57
N LEU A 514 38.26 18.62 45.97
CA LEU A 514 37.27 19.70 46.03
C LEU A 514 37.55 20.68 47.19
N PRO A 515 37.49 22.00 46.96
CA PRO A 515 37.66 22.98 48.01
C PRO A 515 36.62 22.81 49.13
N PRO A 516 36.99 23.03 50.41
CA PRO A 516 36.04 23.01 51.50
C PRO A 516 35.00 24.12 51.31
N ILE A 517 33.72 23.78 51.50
CA ILE A 517 32.63 24.75 51.39
C ILE A 517 32.38 25.38 52.76
N PRO A 518 32.37 26.72 52.87
CA PRO A 518 32.02 27.39 54.11
C PRO A 518 30.55 27.12 54.49
N GLY A 519 30.32 26.62 55.70
CA GLY A 519 28.97 26.48 56.27
C GLY A 519 28.68 25.09 56.90
N PRO A 520 27.55 24.95 57.61
CA PRO A 520 27.19 23.72 58.33
C PRO A 520 26.68 22.59 57.41
N ILE A 521 26.29 22.90 56.17
CA ILE A 521 25.73 21.93 55.23
C ILE A 521 26.83 21.46 54.28
N ARG A 522 27.22 20.19 54.40
CA ARG A 522 28.13 19.53 53.46
C ARG A 522 27.35 18.94 52.28
N PRO A 523 27.75 19.15 51.02
CA PRO A 523 27.11 18.52 49.89
C PRO A 523 27.26 17.01 49.97
N ALA A 524 26.17 16.27 49.72
CA ALA A 524 26.25 14.82 49.58
C ALA A 524 27.22 14.45 48.43
N VAL A 525 28.12 13.48 48.68
CA VAL A 525 29.12 12.95 47.73
C VAL A 525 29.05 11.43 47.58
N GLY A 526 27.96 10.80 48.00
CA GLY A 526 27.76 9.35 47.86
C GLY A 526 27.42 8.89 46.43
N ASP A 527 27.09 7.61 46.30
CA ASP A 527 26.87 6.88 45.04
C ASP A 527 25.89 7.54 44.06
N ARG A 528 24.83 8.20 44.55
CA ARG A 528 23.93 8.99 43.69
C ARG A 528 24.68 10.06 42.90
N LYS A 529 25.61 10.76 43.54
CA LYS A 529 26.38 11.83 42.91
C LYS A 529 27.52 11.27 42.05
N ARG A 530 28.11 10.14 42.45
CA ARG A 530 29.03 9.37 41.59
C ARG A 530 28.33 8.92 40.31
N GLN A 531 27.08 8.49 40.38
CA GLN A 531 26.26 8.13 39.22
C GLN A 531 26.00 9.35 38.31
N ASP A 532 25.61 10.49 38.87
CA ASP A 532 25.39 11.72 38.08
C ASP A 532 26.71 12.25 37.47
N ALA A 533 27.84 12.11 38.19
CA ALA A 533 29.18 12.41 37.68
C ALA A 533 29.59 11.48 36.53
N SER A 534 29.30 10.17 36.65
CA SER A 534 29.53 9.18 35.59
C SER A 534 28.75 9.54 34.33
N VAL A 535 27.48 9.95 34.48
CA VAL A 535 26.65 10.43 33.36
C VAL A 535 27.23 11.69 32.72
N PHE A 536 27.75 12.62 33.53
CA PHE A 536 28.43 13.82 33.01
C PHE A 536 29.67 13.46 32.18
N ILE A 537 30.54 12.60 32.70
CA ILE A 537 31.73 12.13 32.00
C ILE A 537 31.32 11.42 30.69
N TRP A 538 30.35 10.50 30.75
CA TRP A 538 29.85 9.78 29.58
C TRP A 538 29.37 10.73 28.48
N VAL A 539 28.63 11.79 28.83
CA VAL A 539 28.16 12.79 27.86
C VAL A 539 29.33 13.53 27.20
N GLN A 540 30.35 13.92 27.96
CA GLN A 540 31.51 14.62 27.41
C GLN A 540 32.32 13.72 26.47
N VAL A 541 32.52 12.44 26.84
CA VAL A 541 33.31 11.49 26.05
C VAL A 541 32.58 11.07 24.78
N THR A 542 31.29 10.72 24.87
CA THR A 542 30.54 10.13 23.75
C THR A 542 29.80 11.15 22.88
N GLN A 543 29.72 12.42 23.31
CA GLN A 543 28.83 13.43 22.74
C GLN A 543 27.38 12.90 22.62
N GLY A 544 26.93 12.20 23.65
CA GLY A 544 25.56 11.71 23.79
C GLY A 544 24.69 12.62 24.66
N GLU A 545 23.45 12.21 24.92
CA GLU A 545 22.58 12.92 25.87
C GLU A 545 22.49 12.17 27.20
N HIS A 546 22.51 12.90 28.31
CA HIS A 546 22.39 12.35 29.67
C HIS A 546 21.17 11.46 29.91
N LEU A 547 20.12 11.60 29.08
CA LEU A 547 18.92 10.77 29.13
C LEU A 547 19.15 9.33 28.67
N PHE A 548 20.18 9.12 27.84
CA PHE A 548 20.56 7.82 27.27
C PHE A 548 21.83 7.24 27.88
N ALA A 549 22.49 7.99 28.77
CA ALA A 549 23.68 7.53 29.46
C ALA A 549 23.38 6.30 30.34
N PRO A 550 24.31 5.34 30.44
CA PRO A 550 24.16 4.18 31.30
C PRO A 550 24.17 4.58 32.78
N ARG A 551 23.44 3.80 33.56
CA ARG A 551 23.23 4.05 34.99
C ARG A 551 23.39 2.78 35.83
N PRO A 552 24.57 2.13 35.80
CA PRO A 552 24.78 0.83 36.46
C PRO A 552 24.67 0.96 38.00
N ILE A 553 25.19 2.03 38.61
CA ILE A 553 25.11 2.24 40.06
C ILE A 553 23.65 2.40 40.50
N GLU A 554 22.82 3.12 39.74
CA GLU A 554 21.38 3.25 40.01
C GLU A 554 20.65 1.91 39.80
N ALA A 555 21.02 1.14 38.78
CA ALA A 555 20.40 -0.14 38.46
C ALA A 555 20.62 -1.21 39.56
N GLU A 556 21.72 -1.12 40.30
CA GLU A 556 22.03 -1.99 41.44
C GLU A 556 21.25 -1.64 42.72
N GLN A 557 20.61 -0.48 42.79
CA GLN A 557 19.84 -0.06 43.97
C GLN A 557 18.45 -0.70 44.03
N ALA A 558 17.84 -0.74 45.21
CA ALA A 558 16.44 -1.10 45.39
C ALA A 558 15.49 -0.14 44.64
N GLN A 559 14.30 -0.63 44.23
CA GLN A 559 13.39 0.12 43.36
C GLN A 559 12.90 1.46 43.94
N ASP A 560 12.75 1.55 45.25
CA ASP A 560 12.39 2.77 45.97
C ASP A 560 13.50 3.82 45.89
N VAL A 561 14.76 3.41 46.07
CA VAL A 561 15.95 4.26 45.91
C VAL A 561 16.09 4.74 44.46
N GLN A 562 15.87 3.85 43.49
CA GLN A 562 15.86 4.22 42.06
C GLN A 562 14.84 5.34 41.77
N ARG A 563 13.62 5.23 42.33
CA ARG A 563 12.58 6.27 42.16
C ARG A 563 13.01 7.60 42.80
N GLU A 564 13.60 7.57 44.00
CA GLU A 564 14.11 8.77 44.66
C GLU A 564 15.21 9.45 43.82
N TRP A 565 16.16 8.67 43.30
CA TRP A 565 17.25 9.18 42.46
C TRP A 565 16.73 9.76 41.15
N ALA A 566 15.76 9.10 40.53
CA ALA A 566 15.10 9.58 39.31
C ALA A 566 14.43 10.95 39.47
N LEU A 567 13.91 11.28 40.66
CA LEU A 567 13.33 12.60 40.95
C LEU A 567 14.38 13.71 41.04
N ARG A 568 15.63 13.39 41.42
CA ARG A 568 16.70 14.38 41.68
C ARG A 568 17.74 14.51 40.57
N ARG A 569 17.80 13.57 39.63
CA ARG A 569 18.82 13.54 38.56
C ARG A 569 18.80 14.77 37.65
N ASN A 570 17.62 15.28 37.28
CA ASN A 570 17.50 16.46 36.42
C ASN A 570 18.04 17.72 37.10
N THR A 571 17.80 17.88 38.40
CA THR A 571 18.28 19.01 39.19
C THR A 571 19.81 18.96 39.33
N THR A 572 20.38 17.79 39.58
CA THR A 572 21.84 17.61 39.68
C THR A 572 22.52 17.86 38.34
N TRP A 573 21.95 17.32 37.26
CA TRP A 573 22.39 17.59 35.88
C TRP A 573 22.37 19.08 35.54
N TYR A 574 21.27 19.78 35.86
CA TYR A 574 21.13 21.21 35.61
C TYR A 574 22.20 22.02 36.33
N ASN A 575 22.52 21.67 37.57
CA ASN A 575 23.60 22.29 38.33
C ASN A 575 24.99 22.03 37.73
N LEU A 576 25.23 20.85 37.16
CA LEU A 576 26.51 20.51 36.53
C LEU A 576 26.70 21.16 35.16
N VAL A 577 25.65 21.52 34.43
CA VAL A 577 25.78 22.04 33.07
C VAL A 577 25.69 23.57 33.00
N ARG A 578 24.94 24.22 33.90
CA ARG A 578 24.74 25.68 33.85
C ARG A 578 26.02 26.48 34.17
N PRO A 579 26.30 27.61 33.48
CA PRO A 579 27.44 28.47 33.79
C PRO A 579 27.40 29.03 35.21
N ASP A 580 26.24 29.56 35.61
CA ASP A 580 26.01 30.25 36.90
C ASP A 580 25.50 29.28 37.98
N THR A 581 26.35 28.34 38.37
CA THR A 581 26.02 27.31 39.39
C THR A 581 26.66 27.58 40.74
N PHE A 582 26.23 26.84 41.77
CA PHE A 582 26.89 26.90 43.07
C PHE A 582 28.34 26.45 42.96
N ARG A 583 29.25 27.12 43.68
CA ARG A 583 30.70 26.87 43.65
C ARG A 583 31.08 25.40 43.65
N HIS A 584 30.46 24.59 44.51
CA HIS A 584 30.60 23.12 44.54
C HIS A 584 30.51 22.47 43.15
N TYR A 585 29.45 22.78 42.41
CA TYR A 585 29.18 22.15 41.12
C TYR A 585 30.08 22.71 40.02
N ALA A 586 30.53 23.96 40.15
CA ALA A 586 31.50 24.55 39.22
C ALA A 586 32.87 23.87 39.35
N ASP A 587 33.35 23.70 40.59
CA ASP A 587 34.61 23.02 40.89
C ASP A 587 34.55 21.55 40.47
N LEU A 588 33.46 20.85 40.82
CA LEU A 588 33.23 19.47 40.40
C LEU A 588 33.15 19.33 38.87
N ARG A 589 32.46 20.25 38.18
CA ARG A 589 32.38 20.23 36.70
C ARG A 589 33.78 20.30 36.08
N LYS A 590 34.67 21.14 36.62
CA LYS A 590 36.03 21.30 36.10
C LYS A 590 36.81 19.98 36.20
N LEU A 591 36.84 19.37 37.39
CA LEU A 591 37.52 18.10 37.62
C LEU A 591 36.96 16.98 36.75
N LEU A 592 35.63 16.86 36.64
CA LEU A 592 35.00 15.85 35.80
C LEU A 592 35.27 16.07 34.30
N ALA A 593 35.39 17.33 33.85
CA ALA A 593 35.72 17.64 32.46
C ALA A 593 37.17 17.26 32.12
N GLU A 594 38.11 17.53 33.03
CA GLU A 594 39.52 17.12 32.88
C GLU A 594 39.65 15.60 32.86
N TYR A 595 38.98 14.91 33.79
CA TYR A 595 38.91 13.45 33.80
C TYR A 595 38.31 12.89 32.49
N ALA A 596 37.21 13.47 32.01
CA ALA A 596 36.58 13.03 30.76
C ALA A 596 37.50 13.19 29.53
N GLN A 597 38.31 14.26 29.47
CA GLN A 597 39.30 14.44 28.41
C GLN A 597 40.41 13.38 28.47
N GLN A 598 40.85 13.01 29.67
CA GLN A 598 41.82 11.92 29.82
C GLN A 598 41.22 10.58 29.38
N LEU A 599 40.04 10.23 29.89
CA LEU A 599 39.35 8.99 29.54
C LEU A 599 39.09 8.87 28.03
N ALA A 600 38.69 9.96 27.37
CA ALA A 600 38.51 9.96 25.91
C ALA A 600 39.81 9.63 25.16
N ARG A 601 40.95 10.21 25.58
CA ARG A 601 42.26 9.91 24.99
C ARG A 601 42.68 8.46 25.21
N ASP A 602 42.40 7.91 26.38
CA ASP A 602 42.74 6.52 26.71
C ASP A 602 41.93 5.53 25.85
N ILE A 603 40.63 5.80 25.66
CA ILE A 603 39.78 5.00 24.77
C ILE A 603 40.25 5.10 23.31
N ASP A 604 40.53 6.30 22.82
CA ASP A 604 40.93 6.51 21.43
C ASP A 604 42.29 5.87 21.10
N SER A 605 43.26 5.96 22.02
CA SER A 605 44.59 5.37 21.88
C SER A 605 44.61 3.85 22.06
N GLY A 606 43.52 3.24 22.56
CA GLY A 606 43.47 1.82 22.90
C GLY A 606 44.22 1.46 24.17
N ALA A 607 44.54 2.46 25.01
CA ALA A 607 45.17 2.28 26.31
C ALA A 607 44.14 2.06 27.46
N GLY A 608 42.85 1.91 27.15
CA GLY A 608 41.80 1.66 28.14
C GLY A 608 41.73 0.20 28.60
N ARG A 609 41.75 0.03 29.93
CA ARG A 609 41.77 -1.22 30.73
C ARG A 609 40.77 -2.30 30.34
#